data_AF-W5J8I4-F1
#
_entry.id   AF-W5J8I4-F1
#
_cell.length_a   1.000
_cell.length_b   1.000
_cell.length_c   1.000
_cell.angle_alpha   90.00
_cell.angle_beta   90.00
_cell.angle_gamma   90.00
#
_symmetry.space_group_name_H-M   'P 1'
#
loop_
_entity.id
_entity.type
_entity.pdbx_description
1 polymer ?
#
loop_
_entity_poly.entity_id
_entity_poly.type
_entity_poly.pdbx_seq_one_letter_code
_entity_poly.pdbx_strand_id
1 'polypeptide(L)'
;MAHLHHTITIAIVLLSCCSIRSNATISPQVIATQQALYRELQLLEQSPLHSEQSLPSDGKPQQQTREELRSVFREFERQNQESLTTILQVLALVDHTLENTIKDCAKIFDLSSLERNNVIFRQVTRPLLVQVEQLCQLLASEQLDQLETTMERVEREATIYRKRLDQTQQHMRYVKGWLDDREPAGASLLEQRVAELYSRWLQANTTVHREVRIAIDLAIGKLRHAINESHGAGNFNGEEDPDFRPIIDNFALRFENETSELAVDLLEVFDEWLNQTEELIDVVSAELMSILDRIVEIPVKALLRGETTLGCLAEYAGYGSVNSVRIEVENIYECLSDEGDMLSSLAVTKRLLELTGREVQVLLQGLAHCTARRSPSEMDEFVMSLLANCSDAASIILEGAGEFVASKMNEIYYHFEDMMNFSELKMEACLYGKARELILDVFSVNQHYQHCNMKNGLLPPQVVTVRPESTSEFDEV
;
A
#
# COMPACT_ATOMS: atom_id res chain seq x y z
N MET A 1 41.19 19.21 -11.03
CA MET A 1 41.17 19.27 -9.54
C MET A 1 42.45 19.83 -8.91
N ALA A 2 43.66 19.61 -9.45
CA ALA A 2 44.89 20.16 -8.84
C ALA A 2 45.10 21.69 -9.03
N HIS A 3 44.55 22.30 -10.08
CA HIS A 3 44.74 23.73 -10.36
C HIS A 3 43.86 24.67 -9.50
N LEU A 4 42.71 24.20 -9.02
CA LEU A 4 41.78 25.03 -8.23
C LEU A 4 42.27 25.23 -6.78
N HIS A 5 42.91 24.20 -6.21
CA HIS A 5 43.54 24.29 -4.89
C HIS A 5 44.71 25.28 -4.87
N HIS A 6 45.50 25.41 -5.94
CA HIS A 6 46.62 26.35 -5.97
C HIS A 6 46.19 27.82 -6.01
N THR A 7 45.12 28.16 -6.71
CA THR A 7 44.56 29.52 -6.72
C THR A 7 44.03 29.97 -5.36
N ILE A 8 43.48 29.04 -4.57
CA ILE A 8 42.92 29.33 -3.23
C ILE A 8 44.03 29.48 -2.19
N THR A 9 45.10 28.67 -2.25
CA THR A 9 46.26 28.83 -1.36
C THR A 9 47.00 30.15 -1.61
N ILE A 10 47.01 30.65 -2.84
CA ILE A 10 47.60 31.96 -3.17
C ILE A 10 46.77 33.12 -2.57
N ALA A 11 45.44 33.01 -2.54
CA ALA A 11 44.59 33.99 -1.84
C ALA A 11 44.84 34.02 -0.32
N ILE A 12 45.07 32.84 0.29
CA ILE A 12 45.41 32.71 1.72
C ILE A 12 46.77 33.35 2.04
N VAL A 13 47.77 33.21 1.15
CA VAL A 13 49.10 33.82 1.33
C VAL A 13 49.09 35.33 1.07
N LEU A 14 48.28 35.81 0.11
CA LEU A 14 48.15 37.25 -0.16
C LEU A 14 47.38 38.00 0.95
N LEU A 15 46.44 37.35 1.64
CA LEU A 15 45.73 37.92 2.78
C LEU A 15 46.58 37.95 4.07
N SER A 16 47.66 37.17 4.17
CA SER A 16 48.47 37.05 5.39
C SER A 16 49.86 37.68 5.32
N CYS A 17 50.37 38.08 4.14
CA CYS A 17 51.74 38.61 3.99
C CYS A 17 51.88 40.11 3.66
N CYS A 18 50.79 40.89 3.51
CA CYS A 18 50.90 42.32 3.16
C CYS A 18 50.25 43.26 4.18
N SER A 19 50.65 43.15 5.45
CA SER A 19 50.40 44.19 6.46
C SER A 19 51.44 45.31 6.35
N ILE A 20 51.36 46.18 5.34
CA ILE A 20 52.10 47.45 5.32
C ILE A 20 51.13 48.61 5.08
N ARG A 21 50.73 49.22 6.21
CA ARG A 21 50.25 50.59 6.45
C ARG A 21 49.57 51.34 5.27
N SER A 22 48.24 51.45 5.34
CA SER A 22 47.54 52.75 5.25
C SER A 22 46.24 52.73 6.08
N ASN A 23 45.91 53.87 6.69
CA ASN A 23 44.87 54.06 7.71
C ASN A 23 43.42 53.92 7.19
N ALA A 24 42.97 52.71 6.88
CA ALA A 24 41.57 52.36 6.94
C ALA A 24 41.47 51.18 7.91
N THR A 25 41.13 51.46 9.17
CA THR A 25 40.90 50.41 10.16
C THR A 25 39.67 49.63 9.73
N ILE A 26 39.91 48.45 9.15
CA ILE A 26 38.89 47.46 8.82
C ILE A 26 38.01 47.26 10.06
N SER A 27 36.69 47.40 9.90
CA SER A 27 35.78 47.15 11.02
C SER A 27 35.91 45.67 11.43
N PRO A 28 36.18 45.36 12.72
CA PRO A 28 36.27 43.98 13.22
C PRO A 28 35.04 43.12 12.87
N GLN A 29 33.88 43.77 12.66
CA GLN A 29 32.62 43.13 12.27
C GLN A 29 32.66 42.57 10.84
N VAL A 30 33.35 43.23 9.90
CA VAL A 30 33.52 42.75 8.51
C VAL A 30 34.28 41.43 8.50
N ILE A 31 35.41 41.42 9.21
CA ILE A 31 36.32 40.27 9.30
C ILE A 31 35.60 39.09 9.96
N ALA A 32 34.85 39.33 11.04
CA ALA A 32 34.07 38.31 11.71
C ALA A 32 33.00 37.69 10.79
N THR A 33 32.30 38.53 10.02
CA THR A 33 31.26 38.08 9.07
C THR A 33 31.87 37.28 7.91
N GLN A 34 32.98 37.74 7.33
CA GLN A 34 33.72 37.01 6.29
C GLN A 34 34.19 35.65 6.79
N GLN A 35 34.83 35.59 7.97
CA GLN A 35 35.31 34.33 8.55
C GLN A 35 34.17 33.36 8.83
N ALA A 36 33.01 33.86 9.28
CA ALA A 36 31.83 33.03 9.50
C ALA A 36 31.28 32.45 8.18
N LEU A 37 31.07 33.28 7.15
CA LEU A 37 30.56 32.84 5.86
C LEU A 37 31.54 31.90 5.13
N TYR A 38 32.84 32.10 5.29
CA TYR A 38 33.87 31.21 4.73
C TYR A 38 33.80 29.80 5.33
N ARG A 39 33.58 29.69 6.64
CA ARG A 39 33.37 28.37 7.28
C ARG A 39 32.12 27.67 6.74
N GLU A 40 31.04 28.41 6.50
CA GLU A 40 29.82 27.83 5.91
C GLU A 40 30.05 27.33 4.49
N LEU A 41 30.81 28.06 3.67
CA LEU A 41 31.18 27.61 2.33
C LEU A 41 31.97 26.29 2.37
N GLN A 42 32.94 26.17 3.29
CA GLN A 42 33.70 24.93 3.47
C GLN A 42 32.83 23.74 3.90
N LEU A 43 31.82 23.97 4.73
CA LEU A 43 30.86 22.92 5.15
C LEU A 43 29.96 22.49 3.99
N LEU A 44 29.51 23.43 3.17
CA LEU A 44 28.69 23.14 1.98
C LEU A 44 29.46 22.37 0.92
N GLU A 45 30.74 22.67 0.70
CA GLU A 45 31.61 21.94 -0.24
C GLU A 45 31.81 20.46 0.15
N GLN A 46 31.61 20.14 1.43
CA GLN A 46 31.72 18.77 1.96
C GLN A 46 30.36 18.05 2.02
N SER A 47 29.28 18.63 1.49
CA SER A 47 27.94 18.04 1.55
C SER A 47 27.84 16.74 0.73
N PRO A 48 27.29 15.65 1.29
CA PRO A 48 27.14 14.36 0.60
C PRO A 48 26.13 14.37 -0.56
N LEU A 49 25.34 15.45 -0.70
CA LEU A 49 24.37 15.62 -1.77
C LEU A 49 25.02 15.90 -3.15
N HIS A 50 26.29 16.29 -3.20
CA HIS A 50 27.06 16.49 -4.44
C HIS A 50 27.48 15.20 -5.14
N SER A 51 27.53 14.08 -4.42
CA SER A 51 28.08 12.82 -4.92
C SER A 51 27.06 11.86 -5.55
N GLU A 52 25.78 12.21 -5.55
CA GLU A 52 24.74 11.29 -6.03
C GLU A 52 24.49 11.40 -7.53
N GLN A 53 24.92 10.35 -8.24
CA GLN A 53 24.54 10.08 -9.62
C GLN A 53 23.04 9.78 -9.67
N SER A 54 22.31 10.56 -10.45
CA SER A 54 20.91 10.29 -10.77
C SER A 54 20.82 8.97 -11.54
N LEU A 55 20.19 7.96 -10.93
CA LEU A 55 19.76 6.74 -11.61
C LEU A 55 18.75 7.12 -12.73
N PRO A 56 18.72 6.39 -13.86
CA PRO A 56 17.73 6.62 -14.89
C PRO A 56 16.32 6.39 -14.32
N SER A 57 15.43 7.34 -14.59
CA SER A 57 14.01 7.27 -14.21
C SER A 57 13.26 6.31 -15.12
N ASP A 58 12.60 5.31 -14.57
CA ASP A 58 11.71 4.39 -15.29
C ASP A 58 10.32 5.03 -15.48
N GLY A 59 10.23 6.27 -15.93
CA GLY A 59 9.00 6.92 -16.42
C GLY A 59 7.78 6.97 -15.50
N LYS A 60 7.83 6.46 -14.26
CA LYS A 60 6.73 6.49 -13.30
C LYS A 60 6.59 7.91 -12.72
N PRO A 61 5.38 8.52 -12.71
CA PRO A 61 5.17 9.90 -12.22
C PRO A 61 5.69 10.17 -10.80
N GLN A 62 5.71 9.15 -9.95
CA GLN A 62 6.21 9.21 -8.57
C GLN A 62 7.74 9.33 -8.52
N GLN A 63 8.46 8.53 -9.32
CA GLN A 63 9.91 8.66 -9.47
C GLN A 63 10.26 10.04 -10.00
N GLN A 64 9.47 10.56 -10.95
CA GLN A 64 9.64 11.90 -11.49
C GLN A 64 9.50 12.99 -10.41
N THR A 65 8.47 12.93 -9.55
CA THR A 65 8.26 13.92 -8.47
C THR A 65 9.37 13.85 -7.40
N ARG A 66 9.80 12.64 -7.02
CA ARG A 66 10.92 12.44 -6.08
C ARG A 66 12.24 12.95 -6.66
N GLU A 67 12.50 12.66 -7.93
CA GLU A 67 13.69 13.13 -8.64
C GLU A 67 13.69 14.65 -8.83
N GLU A 68 12.54 15.24 -9.11
CA GLU A 68 12.38 16.69 -9.19
C GLU A 68 12.75 17.35 -7.85
N LEU A 69 12.26 16.80 -6.73
CA LEU A 69 12.66 17.30 -5.41
C LEU A 69 14.16 17.13 -5.12
N ARG A 70 14.75 15.97 -5.47
CA ARG A 70 16.21 15.75 -5.37
C ARG A 70 16.98 16.74 -6.26
N SER A 71 16.43 17.10 -7.41
CA SER A 71 16.98 18.14 -8.30
C SER A 71 16.94 19.52 -7.63
N VAL A 72 15.81 19.89 -7.02
CA VAL A 72 15.65 21.14 -6.27
C VAL A 72 16.64 21.21 -5.09
N PHE A 73 16.89 20.11 -4.39
CA PHE A 73 17.86 20.05 -3.30
C PHE A 73 19.29 20.30 -3.77
N ARG A 74 19.72 19.60 -4.83
CA ARG A 74 21.06 19.80 -5.44
C ARG A 74 21.22 21.21 -5.99
N GLU A 75 20.20 21.72 -6.66
CA GLU A 75 20.23 23.06 -7.24
C GLU A 75 20.28 24.14 -6.15
N PHE A 76 19.61 23.95 -5.02
CA PHE A 76 19.70 24.85 -3.87
C PHE A 76 21.13 24.92 -3.33
N GLU A 77 21.78 23.77 -3.09
CA GLU A 77 23.15 23.77 -2.56
C GLU A 77 24.14 24.41 -3.53
N ARG A 78 24.03 24.12 -4.84
CA ARG A 78 24.84 24.73 -5.88
C ARG A 78 24.68 26.26 -5.89
N GLN A 79 23.43 26.75 -5.92
CA GLN A 79 23.13 28.18 -5.87
C GLN A 79 23.65 28.83 -4.58
N ASN A 80 23.55 28.13 -3.46
CA ASN A 80 23.98 28.64 -2.17
C ASN A 80 25.51 28.76 -2.09
N GLN A 81 26.26 27.82 -2.67
CA GLN A 81 27.72 27.89 -2.81
C GLN A 81 28.13 29.08 -3.70
N GLU A 82 27.50 29.24 -4.87
CA GLU A 82 27.75 30.37 -5.77
C GLU A 82 27.47 31.71 -5.09
N SER A 83 26.31 31.81 -4.43
CA SER A 83 25.88 33.01 -3.71
C SER A 83 26.84 33.40 -2.59
N LEU A 84 27.26 32.43 -1.75
CA LEU A 84 28.24 32.69 -0.69
C LEU A 84 29.60 33.11 -1.24
N THR A 85 30.04 32.50 -2.34
CA THR A 85 31.29 32.88 -3.01
C THR A 85 31.23 34.34 -3.48
N THR A 86 30.13 34.75 -4.11
CA THR A 86 29.95 36.14 -4.56
C THR A 86 29.84 37.12 -3.38
N ILE A 87 29.13 36.76 -2.31
CA ILE A 87 29.06 37.59 -1.08
C ILE A 87 30.47 37.78 -0.48
N LEU A 88 31.26 36.72 -0.39
CA LEU A 88 32.63 36.79 0.13
C LEU A 88 33.53 37.67 -0.73
N GLN A 89 33.38 37.61 -2.07
CA GLN A 89 34.07 38.52 -2.99
C GLN A 89 33.67 39.98 -2.73
N VAL A 90 32.38 40.28 -2.61
CA VAL A 90 31.90 41.64 -2.29
C VAL A 90 32.45 42.13 -0.96
N LEU A 91 32.39 41.31 0.08
CA LEU A 91 32.93 41.67 1.39
C LEU A 91 34.45 41.90 1.36
N ALA A 92 35.20 41.18 0.52
CA ALA A 92 36.64 41.40 0.34
C ALA A 92 36.94 42.71 -0.41
N LEU A 93 36.05 43.18 -1.29
CA LEU A 93 36.20 44.50 -1.92
C LEU A 93 36.02 45.65 -0.94
N VAL A 94 35.18 45.47 0.09
CA VAL A 94 35.04 46.43 1.20
C VAL A 94 36.33 46.50 2.03
N ASP A 95 37.10 45.41 2.07
CA ASP A 95 38.37 45.28 2.80
C ASP A 95 39.55 45.99 2.10
N HIS A 96 39.44 46.27 0.80
CA HIS A 96 40.46 46.94 0.01
C HIS A 96 40.05 48.39 -0.33
N THR A 97 40.93 49.35 0.02
CA THR A 97 40.81 50.82 -0.14
C THR A 97 39.74 51.30 -1.15
N LEU A 98 38.69 51.92 -0.62
CA LEU A 98 37.48 52.46 -1.28
C LEU A 98 37.67 53.26 -2.59
N GLU A 99 38.85 53.80 -2.90
CA GLU A 99 39.02 54.77 -4.00
C GLU A 99 38.94 54.19 -5.43
N ASN A 100 39.18 52.89 -5.64
CA ASN A 100 39.10 52.24 -6.96
C ASN A 100 38.06 51.11 -7.07
N THR A 101 37.52 50.64 -5.95
CA THR A 101 36.70 49.42 -5.83
C THR A 101 35.19 49.66 -5.98
N ILE A 102 34.75 50.91 -5.82
CA ILE A 102 33.35 51.35 -5.81
C ILE A 102 32.60 51.08 -7.14
N LYS A 103 33.32 51.09 -8.27
CA LYS A 103 32.72 50.89 -9.62
C LYS A 103 32.50 49.43 -10.03
N ASP A 104 33.07 48.47 -9.29
CA ASP A 104 33.04 47.05 -9.68
C ASP A 104 32.09 46.18 -8.83
N CYS A 105 31.58 46.66 -7.68
CA CYS A 105 30.61 45.90 -6.86
C CYS A 105 29.35 45.53 -7.66
N ALA A 106 28.80 46.47 -8.43
CA ALA A 106 27.64 46.24 -9.30
C ALA A 106 27.93 45.36 -10.54
N LYS A 107 29.21 45.11 -10.88
CA LYS A 107 29.59 44.14 -11.92
C LYS A 107 29.80 42.73 -11.37
N ILE A 108 30.20 42.63 -10.10
CA ILE A 108 30.52 41.37 -9.41
C ILE A 108 29.26 40.77 -8.78
N PHE A 109 28.33 41.62 -8.34
CA PHE A 109 27.09 41.20 -7.72
C PHE A 109 25.89 41.59 -8.59
N ASP A 110 25.34 40.60 -9.31
CA ASP A 110 24.06 40.72 -10.01
C ASP A 110 23.06 39.77 -9.38
N LEU A 111 22.12 40.32 -8.60
CA LEU A 111 21.08 39.54 -7.93
C LEU A 111 20.23 38.75 -8.94
N SER A 112 19.98 39.30 -10.14
CA SER A 112 19.18 38.65 -11.17
C SER A 112 19.88 37.44 -11.80
N SER A 113 21.21 37.41 -11.77
CA SER A 113 22.01 36.25 -12.17
C SER A 113 22.05 35.12 -11.13
N LEU A 114 21.88 35.48 -9.85
CA LEU A 114 21.88 34.57 -8.70
C LEU A 114 20.47 34.07 -8.34
N GLU A 115 19.43 34.83 -8.70
CA GLU A 115 18.03 34.43 -8.57
C GLU A 115 17.66 33.39 -9.63
N ARG A 116 17.26 32.21 -9.16
CA ARG A 116 16.68 31.14 -9.97
C ARG A 116 15.39 30.66 -9.32
N ASN A 117 14.58 29.91 -10.07
CA ASN A 117 13.28 29.36 -9.63
C ASN A 117 13.39 28.23 -8.59
N ASN A 118 14.28 28.36 -7.59
CA ASN A 118 14.37 27.40 -6.49
C ASN A 118 13.59 27.91 -5.27
N VAL A 119 12.58 27.14 -4.86
CA VAL A 119 11.69 27.50 -3.76
C VAL A 119 12.41 27.66 -2.42
N ILE A 120 13.42 26.82 -2.14
CA ILE A 120 14.20 26.85 -0.90
C ILE A 120 15.13 28.06 -0.91
N PHE A 121 15.82 28.31 -2.01
CA PHE A 121 16.76 29.44 -2.15
C PHE A 121 16.09 30.78 -1.87
N ARG A 122 14.88 30.98 -2.39
CA ARG A 122 14.09 32.20 -2.18
C ARG A 122 13.79 32.47 -0.71
N GLN A 123 13.58 31.43 0.09
CA GLN A 123 13.27 31.53 1.51
C GLN A 123 14.53 31.68 2.38
N VAL A 124 15.64 31.07 1.97
CA VAL A 124 16.84 30.92 2.82
C VAL A 124 17.92 31.94 2.48
N THR A 125 18.36 31.98 1.21
CA THR A 125 19.58 32.69 0.78
C THR A 125 19.28 34.08 0.24
N ARG A 126 18.16 34.25 -0.48
CA ARG A 126 17.76 35.53 -1.08
C ARG A 126 17.72 36.71 -0.09
N PRO A 127 17.19 36.58 1.15
CA PRO A 127 17.16 37.70 2.09
C PRO A 127 18.55 38.30 2.38
N LEU A 128 19.59 37.47 2.48
CA LEU A 128 20.97 37.92 2.66
C LEU A 128 21.49 38.61 1.40
N LEU A 129 21.22 38.05 0.22
CA LEU A 129 21.63 38.63 -1.05
C LEU A 129 21.05 40.03 -1.27
N VAL A 130 19.79 40.27 -0.88
CA VAL A 130 19.17 41.60 -0.95
C VAL A 130 19.91 42.62 -0.05
N GLN A 131 20.35 42.22 1.14
CA GLN A 131 21.12 43.12 2.02
C GLN A 131 22.51 43.43 1.43
N VAL A 132 23.15 42.44 0.81
CA VAL A 132 24.46 42.63 0.15
C VAL A 132 24.34 43.47 -1.12
N GLU A 133 23.24 43.35 -1.86
CA GLU A 133 22.93 44.22 -2.99
C GLU A 133 22.80 45.68 -2.54
N GLN A 134 22.07 45.93 -1.45
CA GLN A 134 21.93 47.27 -0.87
C GLN A 134 23.30 47.84 -0.44
N LEU A 135 24.17 46.99 0.12
CA LEU A 135 25.55 47.38 0.42
C LEU A 135 26.32 47.77 -0.84
N CYS A 136 26.23 46.98 -1.93
CA CYS A 136 26.87 47.33 -3.21
C CYS A 136 26.32 48.64 -3.81
N GLN A 137 25.01 48.89 -3.72
CA GLN A 137 24.39 50.13 -4.21
C GLN A 137 24.84 51.36 -3.42
N LEU A 138 25.00 51.23 -2.10
CA LEU A 138 25.51 52.31 -1.23
C LEU A 138 27.00 52.59 -1.49
N LEU A 139 27.80 51.54 -1.70
CA LEU A 139 29.20 51.69 -2.11
C LEU A 139 29.29 52.41 -3.46
N ALA A 140 28.53 51.96 -4.46
CA ALA A 140 28.46 52.55 -5.80
C ALA A 140 28.03 54.03 -5.82
N SER A 141 27.27 54.47 -4.83
CA SER A 141 26.78 55.85 -4.69
C SER A 141 27.60 56.72 -3.74
N GLU A 142 28.74 56.22 -3.25
CA GLU A 142 29.70 56.94 -2.38
C GLU A 142 29.08 57.46 -1.05
N GLN A 143 28.00 56.83 -0.57
CA GLN A 143 27.31 57.22 0.67
C GLN A 143 27.95 56.59 1.92
N LEU A 144 29.19 56.99 2.21
CA LEU A 144 30.01 56.41 3.29
C LEU A 144 29.40 56.56 4.69
N ASP A 145 28.58 57.60 4.90
CA ASP A 145 27.91 57.87 6.19
C ASP A 145 26.90 56.78 6.59
N GLN A 146 26.41 55.98 5.64
CA GLN A 146 25.45 54.89 5.88
C GLN A 146 26.09 53.49 5.84
N LEU A 147 27.40 53.42 5.55
CA LEU A 147 28.12 52.17 5.34
C LEU A 147 28.11 51.29 6.59
N GLU A 148 28.44 51.86 7.74
CA GLU A 148 28.48 51.14 9.03
C GLU A 148 27.11 50.54 9.37
N THR A 149 26.04 51.32 9.26
CA THR A 149 24.67 50.84 9.54
C THR A 149 24.21 49.73 8.58
N THR A 150 24.67 49.75 7.33
CA THR A 150 24.32 48.71 6.34
C THR A 150 25.15 47.46 6.57
N MET A 151 26.42 47.61 6.95
CA MET A 151 27.28 46.52 7.37
C MET A 151 26.72 45.77 8.59
N GLU A 152 26.21 46.50 9.59
CA GLU A 152 25.51 45.88 10.73
C GLU A 152 24.26 45.10 10.31
N ARG A 153 23.52 45.57 9.28
CA ARG A 153 22.38 44.83 8.72
C ARG A 153 22.81 43.56 8.01
N VAL A 154 23.89 43.61 7.22
CA VAL A 154 24.45 42.43 6.55
C VAL A 154 24.95 41.41 7.57
N GLU A 155 25.64 41.83 8.63
CA GLU A 155 26.09 40.94 9.71
C GLU A 155 24.91 40.28 10.43
N ARG A 156 23.90 41.06 10.78
CA ARG A 156 22.70 40.56 11.45
C ARG A 156 21.96 39.56 10.56
N GLU A 157 21.79 39.87 9.28
CA GLU A 157 21.14 38.98 8.33
C GLU A 157 21.98 37.74 8.03
N ALA A 158 23.32 37.85 7.98
CA ALA A 158 24.23 36.72 7.83
C ALA A 158 24.11 35.75 9.01
N THR A 159 23.97 36.28 10.23
CA THR A 159 23.73 35.47 11.44
C THR A 159 22.39 34.74 11.38
N ILE A 160 21.34 35.41 10.89
CA ILE A 160 20.02 34.79 10.71
C ILE A 160 20.06 33.75 9.59
N TYR A 161 20.71 34.07 8.48
CA TYR A 161 20.92 33.18 7.33
C TYR A 161 21.57 31.87 7.75
N ARG A 162 22.62 31.90 8.58
CA ARG A 162 23.27 30.69 9.09
C ARG A 162 22.29 29.78 9.82
N LYS A 163 21.51 30.35 10.74
CA LYS A 163 20.46 29.59 11.45
C LYS A 163 19.43 28.99 10.48
N ARG A 164 18.99 29.76 9.47
CA ARG A 164 18.06 29.26 8.44
C ARG A 164 18.68 28.16 7.59
N LEU A 165 19.96 28.28 7.24
CA LEU A 165 20.69 27.30 6.45
C LEU A 165 20.85 25.98 7.21
N ASP A 166 21.28 26.04 8.47
CA ASP A 166 21.43 24.85 9.33
C ASP A 166 20.10 24.09 9.46
N GLN A 167 19.01 24.81 9.73
CA GLN A 167 17.66 24.25 9.80
C GLN A 167 17.23 23.65 8.46
N THR A 168 17.49 24.35 7.35
CA THR A 168 17.16 23.89 6.00
C THR A 168 17.90 22.61 5.67
N GLN A 169 19.21 22.55 5.93
CA GLN A 169 20.00 21.34 5.72
C GLN A 169 19.50 20.18 6.57
N GLN A 170 19.12 20.43 7.82
CA GLN A 170 18.51 19.41 8.68
C GLN A 170 17.19 18.90 8.09
N HIS A 171 16.31 19.79 7.65
CA HIS A 171 15.05 19.41 6.99
C HIS A 171 15.28 18.66 5.67
N MET A 172 16.24 19.09 4.85
CA MET A 172 16.61 18.40 3.60
C MET A 172 17.08 16.97 3.87
N ARG A 173 17.97 16.77 4.86
CA ARG A 173 18.42 15.42 5.28
C ARG A 173 17.25 14.57 5.78
N TYR A 174 16.34 15.18 6.54
CA TYR A 174 15.18 14.48 7.08
C TYR A 174 14.20 14.03 6.00
N VAL A 175 13.81 14.95 5.11
CA VAL A 175 12.92 14.66 3.96
C VAL A 175 13.58 13.66 3.02
N LYS A 176 14.89 13.79 2.78
CA LYS A 176 15.65 12.82 1.99
C LYS A 176 15.62 11.44 2.64
N GLY A 177 15.92 11.31 3.93
CA GLY A 177 15.81 10.03 4.66
C GLY A 177 14.38 9.47 4.64
N TRP A 178 13.35 10.32 4.69
CA TRP A 178 11.97 9.86 4.52
C TRP A 178 11.68 9.30 3.12
N LEU A 179 12.29 9.87 2.07
CA LEU A 179 12.16 9.41 0.69
C LEU A 179 13.06 8.21 0.35
N ASP A 180 14.20 8.07 1.04
CA ASP A 180 15.24 7.07 0.77
C ASP A 180 15.14 5.84 1.73
N ASP A 181 14.89 6.05 3.04
CA ASP A 181 14.96 5.01 4.09
C ASP A 181 13.60 4.35 4.42
N ARG A 182 12.47 4.78 3.84
CA ARG A 182 11.14 4.19 4.11
C ARG A 182 10.62 3.22 3.03
N GLU A 183 11.45 2.82 2.07
CA GLU A 183 11.17 1.64 1.24
C GLU A 183 11.67 0.37 1.95
N PRO A 184 10.85 -0.17 2.87
CA PRO A 184 10.39 -1.55 2.70
C PRO A 184 8.88 -1.72 2.88
N ALA A 185 8.11 -0.63 2.85
CA ALA A 185 6.64 -0.65 2.83
C ALA A 185 6.08 0.15 1.64
N GLY A 186 6.77 0.03 0.50
CA GLY A 186 6.32 0.55 -0.80
C GLY A 186 5.49 -0.47 -1.56
N ALA A 187 5.17 -0.14 -2.82
CA ALA A 187 4.44 -0.99 -3.78
C ALA A 187 4.84 -2.47 -3.69
N SER A 188 6.13 -2.74 -3.57
CA SER A 188 6.69 -4.10 -3.48
C SER A 188 6.22 -4.91 -2.27
N LEU A 189 5.99 -4.29 -1.11
CA LEU A 189 5.46 -5.00 0.07
C LEU A 189 3.98 -5.32 -0.12
N LEU A 190 3.19 -4.38 -0.67
CA LEU A 190 1.79 -4.63 -0.99
C LEU A 190 1.66 -5.70 -2.08
N GLU A 191 2.47 -5.63 -3.14
CA GLU A 191 2.58 -6.66 -4.17
C GLU A 191 2.95 -8.02 -3.55
N GLN A 192 3.87 -8.06 -2.59
CA GLN A 192 4.21 -9.29 -1.88
C GLN A 192 3.03 -9.82 -1.06
N ARG A 193 2.30 -8.96 -0.33
CA ARG A 193 1.11 -9.36 0.44
C ARG A 193 0.00 -9.89 -0.45
N VAL A 194 -0.25 -9.24 -1.57
CA VAL A 194 -1.19 -9.67 -2.60
C VAL A 194 -0.77 -11.04 -3.15
N ALA A 195 0.50 -11.23 -3.49
CA ALA A 195 1.02 -12.53 -3.93
C ALA A 195 0.89 -13.62 -2.85
N GLU A 196 1.11 -13.29 -1.58
CA GLU A 196 0.93 -14.21 -0.45
C GLU A 196 -0.55 -14.60 -0.25
N LEU A 197 -1.49 -13.69 -0.48
CA LEU A 197 -2.93 -13.97 -0.46
C LEU A 197 -3.33 -14.87 -1.62
N TYR A 198 -2.94 -14.52 -2.85
CA TYR A 198 -3.19 -15.33 -4.05
C TYR A 198 -2.65 -16.76 -3.91
N SER A 199 -1.45 -16.92 -3.36
CA SER A 199 -0.86 -18.25 -3.12
C SER A 199 -1.70 -19.09 -2.16
N ARG A 200 -2.16 -18.49 -1.05
CA ARG A 200 -3.01 -19.17 -0.05
C ARG A 200 -4.37 -19.54 -0.64
N TRP A 201 -4.97 -18.66 -1.41
CA TRP A 201 -6.24 -18.93 -2.07
C TRP A 201 -6.14 -19.99 -3.16
N LEU A 202 -5.08 -19.99 -3.96
CA LEU A 202 -4.85 -21.05 -4.94
C LEU A 202 -4.73 -22.43 -4.27
N GLN A 203 -4.08 -22.47 -3.09
CA GLN A 203 -3.99 -23.68 -2.28
C GLN A 203 -5.36 -24.12 -1.73
N ALA A 204 -6.14 -23.18 -1.20
CA ALA A 204 -7.50 -23.44 -0.73
C ALA A 204 -8.38 -23.97 -1.87
N ASN A 205 -8.29 -23.32 -3.04
CA ASN A 205 -9.01 -23.69 -4.25
C ASN A 205 -8.70 -25.14 -4.68
N THR A 206 -7.42 -25.46 -4.81
CA THR A 206 -6.95 -26.82 -5.14
C THR A 206 -7.44 -27.85 -4.12
N THR A 207 -7.49 -27.46 -2.85
CA THR A 207 -7.95 -28.33 -1.76
C THR A 207 -9.46 -28.58 -1.88
N VAL A 208 -10.28 -27.54 -1.99
CA VAL A 208 -11.74 -27.67 -2.09
C VAL A 208 -12.13 -28.54 -3.29
N HIS A 209 -11.60 -28.26 -4.49
CA HIS A 209 -11.85 -29.04 -5.69
C HIS A 209 -11.55 -30.53 -5.52
N ARG A 210 -10.39 -30.84 -4.94
CA ARG A 210 -9.99 -32.22 -4.70
C ARG A 210 -10.90 -32.90 -3.68
N GLU A 211 -11.16 -32.21 -2.58
CA GLU A 211 -11.84 -32.77 -1.43
C GLU A 211 -13.36 -32.94 -1.63
N VAL A 212 -14.02 -32.04 -2.36
CA VAL A 212 -15.42 -32.21 -2.80
C VAL A 212 -15.51 -33.48 -3.63
N ARG A 213 -14.67 -33.62 -4.66
CA ARG A 213 -14.67 -34.80 -5.53
C ARG A 213 -14.44 -36.11 -4.76
N ILE A 214 -13.48 -36.13 -3.83
CA ILE A 214 -13.22 -37.31 -2.98
C ILE A 214 -14.45 -37.66 -2.14
N ALA A 215 -15.12 -36.67 -1.55
CA ALA A 215 -16.30 -36.89 -0.71
C ALA A 215 -17.45 -37.49 -1.51
N ILE A 216 -17.67 -36.98 -2.72
CA ILE A 216 -18.69 -37.41 -3.68
C ILE A 216 -18.41 -38.85 -4.15
N ASP A 217 -17.19 -39.13 -4.61
CA ASP A 217 -16.77 -40.47 -5.03
C ASP A 217 -16.91 -41.49 -3.88
N LEU A 218 -16.61 -41.09 -2.65
CA LEU A 218 -16.78 -41.92 -1.46
C LEU A 218 -18.26 -42.21 -1.16
N ALA A 219 -19.13 -41.21 -1.28
CA ALA A 219 -20.57 -41.37 -1.08
C ALA A 219 -21.17 -42.33 -2.12
N ILE A 220 -20.85 -42.13 -3.39
CA ILE A 220 -21.26 -43.01 -4.50
C ILE A 220 -20.71 -44.43 -4.30
N GLY A 221 -19.42 -44.56 -3.93
CA GLY A 221 -18.79 -45.85 -3.67
C GLY A 221 -19.46 -46.63 -2.53
N LYS A 222 -19.80 -45.94 -1.43
CA LYS A 222 -20.54 -46.55 -0.30
C LYS A 222 -21.94 -46.98 -0.71
N LEU A 223 -22.64 -46.16 -1.50
CA LEU A 223 -23.95 -46.52 -2.04
C LEU A 223 -23.87 -47.78 -2.92
N ARG A 224 -22.96 -47.79 -3.91
CA ARG A 224 -22.74 -48.95 -4.79
C ARG A 224 -22.41 -50.21 -3.99
N HIS A 225 -21.63 -50.09 -2.92
CA HIS A 225 -21.36 -51.22 -2.04
C HIS A 225 -22.63 -51.72 -1.34
N ALA A 226 -23.43 -50.81 -0.77
CA ALA A 226 -24.69 -51.16 -0.12
C ALA A 226 -25.71 -51.80 -1.09
N ILE A 227 -25.77 -51.31 -2.33
CA ILE A 227 -26.59 -51.90 -3.41
C ILE A 227 -26.09 -53.30 -3.79
N ASN A 228 -24.78 -53.48 -3.92
CA ASN A 228 -24.21 -54.79 -4.20
C ASN A 228 -24.46 -55.77 -3.06
N GLU A 229 -24.47 -55.32 -1.80
CA GLU A 229 -24.90 -56.12 -0.65
C GLU A 229 -26.40 -56.46 -0.72
N SER A 230 -27.26 -55.54 -1.14
CA SER A 230 -28.70 -55.80 -1.27
C SER A 230 -29.04 -56.75 -2.42
N HIS A 231 -28.27 -56.74 -3.51
CA HIS A 231 -28.33 -57.75 -4.59
C HIS A 231 -27.64 -59.07 -4.20
N GLY A 232 -26.54 -58.99 -3.44
CA GLY A 232 -25.72 -60.12 -3.03
C GLY A 232 -26.28 -60.94 -1.86
N ALA A 233 -27.31 -60.45 -1.18
CA ALA A 233 -28.14 -61.21 -0.24
C ALA A 233 -29.01 -62.30 -0.93
N GLY A 234 -28.62 -62.70 -2.15
CA GLY A 234 -29.18 -63.80 -2.91
C GLY A 234 -29.14 -65.12 -2.14
N ASN A 235 -30.33 -65.68 -2.00
CA ASN A 235 -30.68 -66.97 -1.43
C ASN A 235 -29.69 -68.09 -1.75
N PHE A 236 -29.35 -68.87 -0.72
CA PHE A 236 -28.76 -70.20 -0.86
C PHE A 236 -29.67 -71.20 -1.63
N ASN A 237 -30.93 -70.83 -1.94
CA ASN A 237 -31.85 -71.58 -2.81
C ASN A 237 -32.97 -70.66 -3.36
N GLY A 238 -32.96 -70.30 -4.65
CA GLY A 238 -34.18 -69.87 -5.38
C GLY A 238 -34.29 -68.37 -5.74
N GLU A 239 -34.79 -68.17 -6.97
CA GLU A 239 -34.92 -66.96 -7.81
C GLU A 239 -35.16 -65.61 -7.09
N GLU A 240 -34.37 -64.61 -7.50
CA GLU A 240 -34.53 -63.19 -7.15
C GLU A 240 -35.86 -62.65 -7.73
N ASP A 241 -36.57 -61.78 -7.00
CA ASP A 241 -37.75 -61.08 -7.53
C ASP A 241 -37.30 -60.21 -8.73
N PRO A 242 -37.79 -60.48 -9.96
CA PRO A 242 -37.31 -59.82 -11.17
C PRO A 242 -37.57 -58.31 -11.17
N ASP A 243 -38.54 -57.83 -10.40
CA ASP A 243 -38.92 -56.42 -10.34
C ASP A 243 -38.15 -55.63 -9.27
N PHE A 244 -37.54 -56.31 -8.28
CA PHE A 244 -36.85 -55.66 -7.16
C PHE A 244 -35.52 -55.03 -7.56
N ARG A 245 -34.72 -55.72 -8.38
CA ARG A 245 -33.43 -55.24 -8.84
C ARG A 245 -33.52 -53.96 -9.69
N PRO A 246 -34.43 -53.86 -10.69
CA PRO A 246 -34.67 -52.61 -11.40
C PRO A 246 -35.04 -51.42 -10.51
N ILE A 247 -35.79 -51.65 -9.42
CA ILE A 247 -36.18 -50.58 -8.48
C ILE A 247 -34.95 -50.04 -7.73
N ILE A 248 -34.08 -50.93 -7.24
CA ILE A 248 -32.84 -50.54 -6.55
C ILE A 248 -31.87 -49.85 -7.52
N ASP A 249 -31.69 -50.39 -8.74
CA ASP A 249 -30.83 -49.79 -9.76
C ASP A 249 -31.31 -48.40 -10.18
N ASN A 250 -32.63 -48.17 -10.27
CA ASN A 250 -33.18 -46.84 -10.55
C ASN A 250 -32.94 -45.84 -9.40
N PHE A 251 -33.09 -46.27 -8.15
CA PHE A 251 -32.76 -45.44 -7.00
C PHE A 251 -31.26 -45.10 -6.96
N ALA A 252 -30.41 -46.08 -7.25
CA ALA A 252 -28.96 -45.90 -7.35
C ALA A 252 -28.58 -44.82 -8.36
N LEU A 253 -29.16 -44.90 -9.57
CA LEU A 253 -28.95 -43.93 -10.63
C LEU A 253 -29.38 -42.54 -10.19
N ARG A 254 -30.55 -42.42 -9.54
CA ARG A 254 -31.02 -41.13 -9.01
C ARG A 254 -30.06 -40.57 -7.97
N PHE A 255 -29.64 -41.36 -6.98
CA PHE A 255 -28.68 -40.89 -5.97
C PHE A 255 -27.36 -40.46 -6.61
N GLU A 256 -26.84 -41.22 -7.57
CA GLU A 256 -25.61 -40.87 -8.29
C GLU A 256 -25.75 -39.55 -9.05
N ASN A 257 -26.89 -39.34 -9.72
CA ASN A 257 -27.18 -38.09 -10.42
C ASN A 257 -27.24 -36.90 -9.46
N GLU A 258 -28.08 -36.98 -8.41
CA GLU A 258 -28.28 -35.89 -7.44
C GLU A 258 -26.96 -35.54 -6.70
N THR A 259 -26.16 -36.57 -6.37
CA THR A 259 -24.86 -36.35 -5.72
C THR A 259 -23.84 -35.77 -6.69
N SER A 260 -23.87 -36.16 -7.96
CA SER A 260 -22.97 -35.58 -8.98
C SER A 260 -23.34 -34.15 -9.32
N GLU A 261 -24.64 -33.82 -9.36
CA GLU A 261 -25.16 -32.46 -9.56
C GLU A 261 -24.73 -31.56 -8.42
N LEU A 262 -24.91 -32.00 -7.16
CA LEU A 262 -24.38 -31.28 -5.99
C LEU A 262 -22.88 -30.99 -6.11
N ALA A 263 -22.09 -31.92 -6.64
CA ALA A 263 -20.65 -31.70 -6.82
C ALA A 263 -20.36 -30.56 -7.80
N VAL A 264 -21.15 -30.43 -8.87
CA VAL A 264 -21.03 -29.34 -9.84
C VAL A 264 -21.43 -28.03 -9.18
N ASP A 265 -22.60 -28.00 -8.53
CA ASP A 265 -23.15 -26.78 -7.92
C ASP A 265 -22.23 -26.22 -6.83
N LEU A 266 -21.67 -27.08 -5.97
CA LEU A 266 -20.74 -26.65 -4.91
C LEU A 266 -19.45 -26.05 -5.48
N LEU A 267 -18.95 -26.58 -6.60
CA LEU A 267 -17.74 -26.05 -7.23
C LEU A 267 -18.03 -24.75 -8.00
N GLU A 268 -19.19 -24.64 -8.63
CA GLU A 268 -19.63 -23.41 -9.31
C GLU A 268 -19.76 -22.25 -8.33
N VAL A 269 -20.47 -22.45 -7.21
CA VAL A 269 -20.61 -21.43 -6.15
C VAL A 269 -19.25 -21.03 -5.58
N PHE A 270 -18.36 -22.01 -5.37
CA PHE A 270 -17.03 -21.75 -4.84
C PHE A 270 -16.15 -20.98 -5.82
N ASP A 271 -16.19 -21.32 -7.11
CA ASP A 271 -15.45 -20.63 -8.17
C ASP A 271 -15.97 -19.20 -8.37
N GLU A 272 -17.29 -18.98 -8.32
CA GLU A 272 -17.89 -17.66 -8.39
C GLU A 272 -17.42 -16.78 -7.22
N TRP A 273 -17.50 -17.30 -6.00
CA TRP A 273 -17.02 -16.59 -4.80
C TRP A 273 -15.52 -16.27 -4.89
N LEU A 274 -14.70 -17.21 -5.37
CA LEU A 274 -13.27 -16.96 -5.58
C LEU A 274 -13.00 -15.84 -6.58
N ASN A 275 -13.69 -15.84 -7.72
CA ASN A 275 -13.53 -14.82 -8.74
C ASN A 275 -13.92 -13.43 -8.20
N GLN A 276 -15.05 -13.34 -7.50
CA GLN A 276 -15.50 -12.08 -6.86
C GLN A 276 -14.48 -11.58 -5.83
N THR A 277 -13.89 -12.49 -5.04
CA THR A 277 -12.91 -12.09 -4.04
C THR A 277 -11.57 -11.68 -4.67
N GLU A 278 -11.16 -12.30 -5.78
CA GLU A 278 -9.99 -11.89 -6.59
C GLU A 278 -10.17 -10.48 -7.16
N GLU A 279 -11.34 -10.19 -7.75
CA GLU A 279 -11.67 -8.83 -8.23
C GLU A 279 -11.63 -7.80 -7.09
N LEU A 280 -12.16 -8.16 -5.91
CA LEU A 280 -12.12 -7.30 -4.73
C LEU A 280 -10.68 -7.01 -4.27
N ILE A 281 -9.79 -8.01 -4.26
CA ILE A 281 -8.38 -7.81 -3.93
C ILE A 281 -7.74 -6.82 -4.88
N ASP A 282 -7.97 -6.97 -6.19
CA ASP A 282 -7.36 -6.11 -7.19
C ASP A 282 -7.82 -4.65 -7.03
N VAL A 283 -9.12 -4.44 -6.80
CA VAL A 283 -9.68 -3.11 -6.54
C VAL A 283 -9.11 -2.50 -5.26
N VAL A 284 -9.11 -3.25 -4.16
CA VAL A 284 -8.56 -2.79 -2.88
C VAL A 284 -7.07 -2.47 -3.03
N SER A 285 -6.30 -3.33 -3.68
CA SER A 285 -4.86 -3.14 -3.89
C SER A 285 -4.56 -1.88 -4.69
N ALA A 286 -5.32 -1.62 -5.75
CA ALA A 286 -5.19 -0.41 -6.56
C ALA A 286 -5.49 0.87 -5.75
N GLU A 287 -6.54 0.86 -4.93
CA GLU A 287 -6.91 2.00 -4.07
C GLU A 287 -5.86 2.24 -2.97
N LEU A 288 -5.36 1.18 -2.33
CA LEU A 288 -4.33 1.28 -1.30
C LEU A 288 -3.02 1.83 -1.85
N MET A 289 -2.62 1.38 -3.04
CA MET A 289 -1.48 1.94 -3.77
C MET A 289 -1.65 3.43 -4.03
N SER A 290 -2.81 3.83 -4.56
CA SER A 290 -3.15 5.23 -4.81
C SER A 290 -3.08 6.10 -3.54
N ILE A 291 -3.56 5.59 -2.40
CA ILE A 291 -3.50 6.30 -1.12
C ILE A 291 -2.06 6.51 -0.67
N LEU A 292 -1.22 5.47 -0.67
CA LEU A 292 0.20 5.59 -0.30
C LEU A 292 0.93 6.58 -1.19
N ASP A 293 0.64 6.55 -2.49
CA ASP A 293 1.24 7.46 -3.46
C ASP A 293 0.83 8.91 -3.21
N ARG A 294 -0.46 9.17 -3.00
CA ARG A 294 -0.99 10.52 -2.75
C ARG A 294 -0.45 11.15 -1.47
N ILE A 295 -0.24 10.36 -0.42
CA ILE A 295 0.32 10.81 0.87
C ILE A 295 1.76 11.31 0.72
N VAL A 296 2.53 10.77 -0.22
CA VAL A 296 3.88 11.25 -0.50
C VAL A 296 3.87 12.37 -1.56
N GLU A 297 3.15 12.16 -2.64
CA GLU A 297 3.24 13.00 -3.85
C GLU A 297 2.63 14.39 -3.64
N ILE A 298 1.47 14.50 -2.99
CA ILE A 298 0.76 15.79 -2.84
C ILE A 298 1.56 16.78 -1.99
N PRO A 299 2.09 16.42 -0.80
CA PRO A 299 2.93 17.34 -0.02
C PRO A 299 4.21 17.76 -0.76
N VAL A 300 4.83 16.84 -1.51
CA VAL A 300 6.03 17.16 -2.30
C VAL A 300 5.70 18.10 -3.45
N LYS A 301 4.64 17.84 -4.23
CA LYS A 301 4.18 18.73 -5.31
C LYS A 301 3.81 20.12 -4.79
N ALA A 302 3.15 20.20 -3.64
CA ALA A 302 2.87 21.48 -2.98
C ALA A 302 4.18 22.25 -2.67
N LEU A 303 5.24 21.57 -2.24
CA LEU A 303 6.53 22.22 -1.97
C LEU A 303 7.16 22.74 -3.27
N LEU A 304 7.18 21.91 -4.31
CA LEU A 304 7.74 22.27 -5.62
C LEU A 304 7.02 23.49 -6.23
N ARG A 305 5.71 23.63 -5.98
CA ARG A 305 4.90 24.80 -6.39
C ARG A 305 5.04 26.03 -5.49
N GLY A 306 5.71 25.90 -4.34
CA GLY A 306 5.82 26.97 -3.35
C GLY A 306 4.55 27.22 -2.53
N GLU A 307 3.65 26.24 -2.45
CA GLU A 307 2.43 26.27 -1.66
C GLU A 307 2.66 25.88 -0.18
N THR A 308 3.82 25.29 0.13
CA THR A 308 4.26 24.91 1.50
C THR A 308 5.73 25.28 1.73
N THR A 309 6.23 25.06 2.94
CA THR A 309 7.65 25.19 3.28
C THR A 309 8.32 23.83 3.46
N LEU A 310 9.64 23.78 3.26
CA LEU A 310 10.42 22.57 3.53
C LEU A 310 10.30 22.13 5.00
N GLY A 311 10.16 23.08 5.93
CA GLY A 311 9.94 22.77 7.35
C GLY A 311 8.64 22.02 7.59
N CYS A 312 7.54 22.42 6.94
CA CYS A 312 6.28 21.69 7.03
C CYS A 312 6.34 20.31 6.38
N LEU A 313 7.06 20.17 5.27
CA LEU A 313 7.28 18.84 4.67
C LEU A 313 8.11 17.93 5.58
N ALA A 314 9.11 18.48 6.28
CA ALA A 314 9.90 17.72 7.25
C ALA A 314 9.07 17.31 8.49
N GLU A 315 8.25 18.22 9.03
CA GLU A 315 7.32 17.90 10.12
C GLU A 315 6.30 16.83 9.70
N TYR A 316 5.75 16.95 8.48
CA TYR A 316 4.88 15.95 7.87
C TYR A 316 5.53 14.58 7.77
N ALA A 317 6.73 14.51 7.19
CA ALA A 317 7.48 13.28 7.03
C ALA A 317 7.72 12.57 8.38
N GLY A 318 7.81 13.33 9.48
CA GLY A 318 8.06 12.83 10.82
C GLY A 318 6.83 12.62 11.67
N TYR A 319 5.65 12.90 11.14
CA TYR A 319 4.42 12.74 11.88
C TYR A 319 4.08 11.26 12.05
N GLY A 320 3.88 10.82 13.30
CA GLY A 320 3.61 9.43 13.64
C GLY A 320 2.43 8.84 12.86
N SER A 321 1.42 9.65 12.56
CA SER A 321 0.25 9.21 11.78
C SER A 321 0.56 8.92 10.31
N VAL A 322 1.63 9.46 9.71
CA VAL A 322 2.06 9.05 8.36
C VAL A 322 2.55 7.60 8.39
N ASN A 323 3.19 7.18 9.48
CA ASN A 323 3.56 5.78 9.69
C ASN A 323 2.34 4.91 10.07
N SER A 324 1.35 5.48 10.78
CA SER A 324 0.08 4.80 11.09
C SER A 324 -0.69 4.45 9.82
N VAL A 325 -0.88 5.40 8.90
CA VAL A 325 -1.51 5.14 7.59
C VAL A 325 -0.83 3.98 6.86
N ARG A 326 0.51 3.97 6.85
CA ARG A 326 1.28 2.90 6.22
C ARG A 326 0.99 1.52 6.85
N ILE A 327 0.94 1.45 8.17
CA ILE A 327 0.61 0.21 8.91
C ILE A 327 -0.83 -0.21 8.64
N GLU A 328 -1.80 0.73 8.66
CA GLU A 328 -3.21 0.39 8.42
C GLU A 328 -3.45 -0.09 6.99
N VAL A 329 -2.73 0.44 6.01
CA VAL A 329 -2.76 -0.06 4.63
C VAL A 329 -2.29 -1.53 4.56
N GLU A 330 -1.27 -1.92 5.32
CA GLU A 330 -0.83 -3.32 5.40
C GLU A 330 -1.87 -4.21 6.10
N ASN A 331 -2.51 -3.69 7.16
CA ASN A 331 -3.49 -4.43 7.96
C ASN A 331 -4.80 -4.72 7.21
N ILE A 332 -5.13 -3.94 6.17
CA ILE A 332 -6.36 -4.18 5.36
C ILE A 332 -6.37 -5.57 4.74
N TYR A 333 -5.21 -6.12 4.37
CA TYR A 333 -5.11 -7.47 3.83
C TYR A 333 -5.42 -8.59 4.84
N GLU A 334 -5.43 -8.30 6.15
CA GLU A 334 -5.86 -9.26 7.16
C GLU A 334 -7.36 -9.58 7.03
N CYS A 335 -8.16 -8.65 6.51
CA CYS A 335 -9.58 -8.85 6.25
C CYS A 335 -9.87 -9.86 5.13
N LEU A 336 -8.89 -10.13 4.26
CA LEU A 336 -9.03 -10.98 3.06
C LEU A 336 -8.51 -12.41 3.28
N SER A 337 -8.03 -12.72 4.50
CA SER A 337 -7.37 -13.99 4.81
C SER A 337 -8.33 -14.97 5.51
N ASP A 338 -9.22 -15.62 4.76
CA ASP A 338 -10.25 -16.51 5.33
C ASP A 338 -10.32 -17.94 4.75
N GLU A 339 -9.16 -18.52 4.41
CA GLU A 339 -9.06 -19.97 4.09
C GLU A 339 -9.75 -20.86 5.16
N GLY A 340 -9.79 -20.40 6.42
CA GLY A 340 -10.47 -21.09 7.51
C GLY A 340 -11.98 -21.26 7.29
N ASP A 341 -12.67 -20.24 6.79
CA ASP A 341 -14.13 -20.28 6.58
C ASP A 341 -14.48 -21.22 5.41
N MET A 342 -13.68 -21.22 4.33
CA MET A 342 -13.81 -22.17 3.21
C MET A 342 -13.63 -23.63 3.66
N LEU A 343 -12.57 -23.92 4.41
CA LEU A 343 -12.30 -25.27 4.90
C LEU A 343 -13.35 -25.74 5.91
N SER A 344 -13.92 -24.81 6.69
CA SER A 344 -15.02 -25.11 7.62
C SER A 344 -16.30 -25.52 6.89
N SER A 345 -16.64 -24.81 5.80
CA SER A 345 -17.81 -25.08 4.95
C SER A 345 -17.68 -26.47 4.32
N LEU A 346 -16.52 -26.77 3.74
CA LEU A 346 -16.20 -28.09 3.19
C LEU A 346 -16.33 -29.21 4.24
N ALA A 347 -15.93 -28.96 5.49
CA ALA A 347 -16.05 -29.95 6.56
C ALA A 347 -17.52 -30.25 6.92
N VAL A 348 -18.39 -29.23 6.90
CA VAL A 348 -19.84 -29.38 7.11
C VAL A 348 -20.47 -30.16 5.96
N THR A 349 -20.17 -29.80 4.71
CA THR A 349 -20.62 -30.50 3.50
C THR A 349 -20.28 -31.99 3.56
N LYS A 350 -19.03 -32.33 3.86
CA LYS A 350 -18.58 -33.72 4.01
C LYS A 350 -19.37 -34.47 5.07
N ARG A 351 -19.58 -33.84 6.23
CA ARG A 351 -20.32 -34.46 7.34
C ARG A 351 -21.78 -34.74 6.96
N LEU A 352 -22.45 -33.79 6.32
CA LEU A 352 -23.84 -33.94 5.90
C LEU A 352 -23.99 -35.00 4.80
N LEU A 353 -23.05 -35.05 3.86
CA LEU A 353 -23.00 -36.08 2.82
C LEU A 353 -22.78 -37.47 3.43
N GLU A 354 -21.87 -37.60 4.40
CA GLU A 354 -21.66 -38.85 5.12
C GLU A 354 -22.88 -39.32 5.91
N LEU A 355 -23.60 -38.40 6.56
CA LEU A 355 -24.82 -38.71 7.30
C LEU A 355 -25.92 -39.21 6.35
N THR A 356 -26.14 -38.49 5.25
CA THR A 356 -27.12 -38.87 4.21
C THR A 356 -26.79 -40.25 3.64
N GLY A 357 -25.52 -40.51 3.32
CA GLY A 357 -25.07 -41.82 2.84
C GLY A 357 -25.29 -42.95 3.85
N ARG A 358 -25.11 -42.70 5.15
CA ARG A 358 -25.40 -43.70 6.20
C ARG A 358 -26.88 -44.02 6.31
N GLU A 359 -27.74 -43.00 6.24
CA GLU A 359 -29.19 -43.20 6.32
C GLU A 359 -29.71 -44.01 5.13
N VAL A 360 -29.23 -43.69 3.93
CA VAL A 360 -29.52 -44.47 2.73
C VAL A 360 -28.99 -45.90 2.83
N GLN A 361 -27.77 -46.11 3.34
CA GLN A 361 -27.23 -47.45 3.55
C GLN A 361 -28.09 -48.28 4.51
N VAL A 362 -28.52 -47.71 5.64
CA VAL A 362 -29.40 -48.40 6.61
C VAL A 362 -30.73 -48.77 5.97
N LEU A 363 -31.29 -47.88 5.14
CA LEU A 363 -32.53 -48.13 4.40
C LEU A 363 -32.37 -49.29 3.39
N LEU A 364 -31.31 -49.27 2.58
CA LEU A 364 -31.01 -50.33 1.61
C LEU A 364 -30.77 -51.68 2.29
N GLN A 365 -30.04 -51.69 3.42
CA GLN A 365 -29.86 -52.89 4.23
C GLN A 365 -31.21 -53.39 4.78
N GLY A 366 -32.07 -52.51 5.27
CA GLY A 366 -33.42 -52.87 5.72
C GLY A 366 -34.27 -53.53 4.61
N LEU A 367 -34.21 -52.99 3.40
CA LEU A 367 -34.92 -53.54 2.23
C LEU A 367 -34.35 -54.91 1.80
N ALA A 368 -33.03 -55.11 1.86
CA ALA A 368 -32.41 -56.41 1.61
C ALA A 368 -32.89 -57.50 2.59
N HIS A 369 -33.21 -57.13 3.84
CA HIS A 369 -33.77 -58.08 4.82
C HIS A 369 -35.25 -58.41 4.55
N CYS A 370 -35.99 -57.55 3.84
CA CYS A 370 -37.37 -57.83 3.39
C CYS A 370 -37.38 -58.98 2.38
N THR A 371 -36.45 -58.95 1.41
CA THR A 371 -36.38 -59.95 0.33
C THR A 371 -35.72 -61.26 0.75
N ALA A 372 -34.82 -61.24 1.74
CA ALA A 372 -34.17 -62.44 2.28
C ALA A 372 -35.10 -63.31 3.16
N ARG A 373 -36.22 -62.78 3.68
CA ARG A 373 -37.18 -63.54 4.49
C ARG A 373 -38.36 -64.06 3.67
N ARG A 374 -38.20 -65.23 3.03
CA ARG A 374 -39.33 -66.15 2.78
C ARG A 374 -39.27 -67.34 3.75
N SER A 375 -40.46 -67.78 4.14
CA SER A 375 -40.81 -68.42 5.41
C SER A 375 -40.15 -69.78 5.72
N PRO A 376 -40.06 -70.18 7.01
CA PRO A 376 -40.15 -71.60 7.38
C PRO A 376 -41.47 -72.18 6.85
N SER A 377 -41.51 -73.47 6.51
CA SER A 377 -42.64 -74.16 5.85
C SER A 377 -44.00 -74.17 6.59
N GLU A 378 -44.16 -73.39 7.66
CA GLU A 378 -45.31 -73.40 8.57
C GLU A 378 -45.98 -72.01 8.75
N MET A 379 -45.60 -70.97 7.99
CA MET A 379 -46.26 -69.67 8.10
C MET A 379 -47.61 -69.61 7.37
N ASP A 380 -48.58 -69.01 8.06
CA ASP A 380 -49.98 -68.87 7.65
C ASP A 380 -50.12 -68.07 6.33
N GLU A 381 -51.06 -68.48 5.49
CA GLU A 381 -51.31 -67.94 4.14
C GLU A 381 -51.67 -66.44 4.19
N PHE A 382 -52.26 -66.00 5.31
CA PHE A 382 -52.53 -64.59 5.62
C PHE A 382 -51.25 -63.76 5.78
N VAL A 383 -50.21 -64.30 6.42
CA VAL A 383 -48.91 -63.62 6.59
C VAL A 383 -48.15 -63.57 5.26
N MET A 384 -48.28 -64.61 4.44
CA MET A 384 -47.75 -64.63 3.07
C MET A 384 -48.43 -63.57 2.19
N SER A 385 -49.73 -63.31 2.36
CA SER A 385 -50.44 -62.23 1.66
C SER A 385 -50.04 -60.83 2.14
N LEU A 386 -49.62 -60.69 3.41
CA LEU A 386 -49.12 -59.43 3.98
C LEU A 386 -47.68 -59.12 3.55
N LEU A 387 -46.88 -60.15 3.30
CA LEU A 387 -45.50 -60.08 2.79
C LEU A 387 -45.42 -60.15 1.25
N ALA A 388 -46.56 -60.24 0.56
CA ALA A 388 -46.62 -60.50 -0.89
C ALA A 388 -46.02 -59.39 -1.75
N ASN A 389 -45.88 -58.15 -1.25
CA ASN A 389 -45.43 -57.02 -2.07
C ASN A 389 -44.23 -56.27 -1.44
N CYS A 390 -43.15 -56.97 -1.05
CA CYS A 390 -41.88 -56.31 -0.68
C CYS A 390 -41.37 -55.41 -1.83
N SER A 391 -41.64 -55.75 -3.10
CA SER A 391 -41.31 -54.92 -4.27
C SER A 391 -42.10 -53.62 -4.33
N ASP A 392 -43.43 -53.65 -4.16
CA ASP A 392 -44.24 -52.41 -4.11
C ASP A 392 -43.89 -51.54 -2.89
N ALA A 393 -43.68 -52.17 -1.72
CA ALA A 393 -43.26 -51.46 -0.52
C ALA A 393 -41.86 -50.85 -0.70
N ALA A 394 -40.92 -51.57 -1.31
CA ALA A 394 -39.59 -51.06 -1.64
C ALA A 394 -39.67 -49.92 -2.65
N SER A 395 -40.55 -49.99 -3.66
CA SER A 395 -40.77 -48.91 -4.61
C SER A 395 -41.21 -47.63 -3.91
N ILE A 396 -42.21 -47.70 -3.03
CA ILE A 396 -42.72 -46.53 -2.29
C ILE A 396 -41.65 -45.98 -1.33
N ILE A 397 -40.94 -46.86 -0.62
CA ILE A 397 -39.88 -46.47 0.31
C ILE A 397 -38.72 -45.81 -0.42
N LEU A 398 -38.29 -46.35 -1.57
CA LEU A 398 -37.17 -45.83 -2.35
C LEU A 398 -37.54 -44.56 -3.13
N GLU A 399 -38.81 -44.39 -3.52
CA GLU A 399 -39.31 -43.12 -4.05
C GLU A 399 -39.21 -42.02 -3.00
N GLY A 400 -39.72 -42.27 -1.79
CA GLY A 400 -39.60 -41.35 -0.65
C GLY A 400 -38.14 -41.12 -0.21
N ALA A 401 -37.29 -42.15 -0.27
CA ALA A 401 -35.86 -42.00 -0.03
C ALA A 401 -35.18 -41.15 -1.12
N GLY A 402 -35.64 -41.24 -2.38
CA GLY A 402 -35.16 -40.40 -3.46
C GLY A 402 -35.52 -38.92 -3.26
N GLU A 403 -36.73 -38.62 -2.79
CA GLU A 403 -37.12 -37.27 -2.39
C GLU A 403 -36.30 -36.76 -1.20
N PHE A 404 -36.07 -37.63 -0.21
CA PHE A 404 -35.21 -37.33 0.92
C PHE A 404 -33.77 -36.99 0.48
N VAL A 405 -33.19 -37.77 -0.42
CA VAL A 405 -31.84 -37.54 -0.96
C VAL A 405 -31.78 -36.20 -1.69
N ALA A 406 -32.71 -35.93 -2.61
CA ALA A 406 -32.77 -34.66 -3.33
C ALA A 406 -32.90 -33.47 -2.34
N SER A 407 -33.77 -33.59 -1.34
CA SER A 407 -33.92 -32.57 -0.29
C SER A 407 -32.62 -32.36 0.51
N LYS A 408 -31.85 -33.42 0.77
CA LYS A 408 -30.58 -33.32 1.50
C LYS A 408 -29.45 -32.76 0.66
N MET A 409 -29.40 -33.06 -0.64
CA MET A 409 -28.43 -32.42 -1.54
C MET A 409 -28.67 -30.91 -1.61
N ASN A 410 -29.93 -30.49 -1.77
CA ASN A 410 -30.30 -29.07 -1.71
C ASN A 410 -29.94 -28.42 -0.36
N GLU A 411 -30.20 -29.10 0.76
CA GLU A 411 -29.81 -28.59 2.08
C GLU A 411 -28.28 -28.39 2.17
N ILE A 412 -27.50 -29.34 1.67
CA ILE A 412 -26.02 -29.24 1.66
C ILE A 412 -25.57 -28.06 0.80
N TYR A 413 -26.16 -27.88 -0.38
CA TYR A 413 -25.90 -26.74 -1.26
C TYR A 413 -26.16 -25.42 -0.52
N TYR A 414 -27.35 -25.24 0.06
CA TYR A 414 -27.70 -23.99 0.74
C TYR A 414 -26.81 -23.69 1.94
N HIS A 415 -26.41 -24.70 2.73
CA HIS A 415 -25.46 -24.46 3.82
C HIS A 415 -24.08 -24.01 3.33
N PHE A 416 -23.65 -24.49 2.16
CA PHE A 416 -22.38 -24.09 1.58
C PHE A 416 -22.45 -22.66 1.02
N GLU A 417 -23.51 -22.35 0.27
CA GLU A 417 -23.81 -21.01 -0.25
C GLU A 417 -23.93 -19.98 0.88
N ASP A 418 -24.71 -20.27 1.94
CA ASP A 418 -24.88 -19.38 3.10
C ASP A 418 -23.54 -19.07 3.79
N MET A 419 -22.62 -20.02 3.86
CA MET A 419 -21.31 -19.81 4.48
C MET A 419 -20.38 -18.96 3.61
N MET A 420 -20.44 -19.12 2.28
CA MET A 420 -19.70 -18.25 1.36
C MET A 420 -20.22 -16.81 1.45
N ASN A 421 -21.54 -16.62 1.44
CA ASN A 421 -22.20 -15.32 1.64
C ASN A 421 -21.84 -14.70 3.00
N PHE A 422 -21.80 -15.51 4.07
CA PHE A 422 -21.41 -15.02 5.39
C PHE A 422 -19.92 -14.61 5.44
N SER A 423 -19.05 -15.35 4.76
CA SER A 423 -17.63 -15.00 4.62
C SER A 423 -17.46 -13.68 3.87
N GLU A 424 -18.21 -13.48 2.78
CA GLU A 424 -18.25 -12.21 2.05
C GLU A 424 -18.64 -11.04 2.95
N LEU A 425 -19.76 -11.16 3.68
CA LEU A 425 -20.22 -10.12 4.62
C LEU A 425 -19.18 -9.81 5.72
N LYS A 426 -18.45 -10.83 6.19
CA LYS A 426 -17.40 -10.66 7.19
C LYS A 426 -16.20 -9.91 6.61
N MET A 427 -15.79 -10.24 5.37
CA MET A 427 -14.75 -9.52 4.64
C MET A 427 -15.16 -8.05 4.43
N GLU A 428 -16.35 -7.80 3.91
CA GLU A 428 -16.87 -6.44 3.68
C GLU A 428 -16.92 -5.62 4.97
N ALA A 429 -17.45 -6.18 6.06
CA ALA A 429 -17.55 -5.49 7.34
C ALA A 429 -16.17 -5.14 7.91
N CYS A 430 -15.19 -6.03 7.77
CA CYS A 430 -13.81 -5.80 8.17
C CYS A 430 -13.17 -4.70 7.32
N LEU A 431 -13.28 -4.80 5.99
CA LEU A 431 -12.76 -3.81 5.04
C LEU A 431 -13.35 -2.43 5.29
N TYR A 432 -14.66 -2.33 5.50
CA TYR A 432 -15.32 -1.07 5.83
C TYR A 432 -14.80 -0.46 7.14
N GLY A 433 -14.65 -1.29 8.18
CA GLY A 433 -14.07 -0.86 9.45
C GLY A 433 -12.66 -0.30 9.29
N LYS A 434 -11.81 -1.01 8.55
CA LYS A 434 -10.43 -0.61 8.29
C LYS A 434 -10.29 0.59 7.36
N ALA A 435 -11.10 0.68 6.32
CA ALA A 435 -11.15 1.85 5.44
C ALA A 435 -11.52 3.11 6.23
N ARG A 436 -12.44 3.01 7.19
CA ARG A 436 -12.80 4.14 8.05
C ARG A 436 -11.64 4.58 8.95
N GLU A 437 -10.89 3.65 9.52
CA GLU A 437 -9.68 3.96 10.32
C GLU A 437 -8.64 4.68 9.45
N LEU A 438 -8.39 4.14 8.25
CA LEU A 438 -7.47 4.74 7.27
C LEU A 438 -7.88 6.17 6.89
N ILE A 439 -9.16 6.42 6.62
CA ILE A 439 -9.67 7.76 6.29
C ILE A 439 -9.44 8.74 7.44
N LEU A 440 -9.66 8.32 8.70
CA LEU A 440 -9.44 9.17 9.87
C LEU A 440 -7.95 9.50 10.05
N ASP A 441 -7.06 8.54 9.82
CA ASP A 441 -5.63 8.75 9.88
C ASP A 441 -5.14 9.71 8.77
N VAL A 442 -5.63 9.53 7.54
CA VAL A 442 -5.35 10.45 6.42
C VAL A 442 -5.86 11.86 6.74
N PHE A 443 -7.06 11.98 7.34
CA PHE A 443 -7.59 13.27 7.75
C PHE A 443 -6.73 13.94 8.83
N SER A 444 -6.28 13.19 9.83
CA SER A 444 -5.38 13.68 10.89
C SER A 444 -4.06 14.20 10.31
N VAL A 445 -3.45 13.41 9.42
CA VAL A 445 -2.22 13.76 8.68
C VAL A 445 -2.41 15.07 7.89
N ASN A 446 -3.54 15.20 7.17
CA ASN A 446 -3.88 16.40 6.42
C ASN A 446 -4.07 17.63 7.31
N GLN A 447 -4.80 17.48 8.41
CA GLN A 447 -5.07 18.58 9.33
C GLN A 447 -3.77 19.10 9.96
N HIS A 448 -2.88 18.19 10.34
CA HIS A 448 -1.57 18.55 10.87
C HIS A 448 -0.74 19.33 9.84
N TYR A 449 -0.72 18.84 8.59
CA TYR A 449 -0.04 19.51 7.49
C TYR A 449 -0.58 20.92 7.21
N GLN A 450 -1.90 21.08 7.19
CA GLN A 450 -2.55 22.39 7.04
C GLN A 450 -2.22 23.33 8.18
N HIS A 451 -2.21 22.84 9.41
CA HIS A 451 -1.90 23.65 10.58
C HIS A 451 -0.47 24.22 10.52
N CYS A 452 0.50 23.42 10.04
CA CYS A 452 1.86 23.93 9.81
C CYS A 452 1.89 25.05 8.76
N ASN A 453 1.17 24.88 7.64
CA ASN A 453 1.13 25.89 6.58
C ASN A 453 0.46 27.20 7.02
N MET A 454 -0.62 27.12 7.79
CA MET A 454 -1.30 28.28 8.35
C MET A 454 -0.40 29.08 9.31
N LYS A 455 0.40 28.40 10.15
CA LYS A 455 1.38 29.08 11.03
C LYS A 455 2.42 29.87 10.24
N ASN A 456 2.73 29.44 9.03
CA ASN A 456 3.73 30.06 8.17
C ASN A 456 3.15 31.10 7.18
N GLY A 457 1.86 31.46 7.32
CA GLY A 457 1.22 32.50 6.50
C GLY A 457 0.98 32.11 5.04
N LEU A 458 1.01 30.81 4.72
CA LEU A 458 0.71 30.28 3.39
C LEU A 458 -0.77 29.85 3.32
N LEU A 459 -1.41 30.04 2.16
CA LEU A 459 -2.74 29.50 1.87
C LEU A 459 -2.70 27.96 1.99
N PRO A 460 -3.75 27.32 2.52
CA PRO A 460 -3.75 25.87 2.70
C PRO A 460 -3.58 25.19 1.32
N PRO A 461 -2.61 24.27 1.15
CA PRO A 461 -2.49 23.48 -0.07
C PRO A 461 -3.73 22.61 -0.26
N GLN A 462 -3.98 22.18 -1.51
CA GLN A 462 -5.09 21.29 -1.83
C GLN A 462 -5.02 20.03 -0.94
N VAL A 463 -6.18 19.70 -0.33
CA VAL A 463 -6.35 18.55 0.56
C VAL A 463 -5.96 17.27 -0.17
N VAL A 464 -5.24 16.34 0.49
CA VAL A 464 -5.18 14.94 0.01
C VAL A 464 -6.61 14.41 0.09
N THR A 465 -7.33 14.52 -1.00
CA THR A 465 -8.68 13.99 -1.12
C THR A 465 -8.54 12.53 -1.47
N VAL A 466 -9.02 11.66 -0.58
CA VAL A 466 -9.43 10.30 -0.95
C VAL A 466 -10.75 10.46 -1.68
N ARG A 467 -10.71 11.02 -2.88
CA ARG A 467 -11.81 10.83 -3.84
C ARG A 467 -11.38 9.67 -4.72
N PRO A 468 -12.19 8.60 -4.82
CA PRO A 468 -12.03 7.66 -5.92
C PRO A 468 -12.12 8.49 -7.20
N GLU A 469 -11.15 8.29 -8.10
CA GLU A 469 -11.22 8.89 -9.43
C GLU A 469 -12.39 8.24 -10.17
N SER A 470 -13.57 8.83 -10.04
CA SER A 470 -14.76 8.59 -10.87
C SER A 470 -14.95 7.14 -11.34
N THR A 471 -15.53 6.28 -10.50
CA THR A 471 -16.45 5.27 -11.01
C THR A 471 -17.75 5.99 -11.35
N SER A 472 -18.02 6.18 -12.65
CA SER A 472 -19.28 6.75 -13.13
C SER A 472 -20.46 5.75 -13.06
N GLU A 473 -20.42 4.78 -12.15
CA GLU A 473 -21.33 3.62 -12.18
C GLU A 473 -22.07 3.34 -10.87
N PHE A 474 -21.94 4.18 -9.84
CA PHE A 474 -22.69 4.01 -8.58
C PHE A 474 -23.81 5.04 -8.36
N ASP A 475 -24.39 5.59 -9.44
CA ASP A 475 -25.60 6.42 -9.38
C ASP A 475 -26.90 5.70 -9.84
N GLU A 476 -26.84 4.39 -10.13
CA GLU A 476 -28.06 3.58 -10.38
C GLU A 476 -27.95 2.16 -9.77
N VAL A 477 -28.24 2.02 -8.46
CA VAL A 477 -28.97 0.87 -7.87
C VAL A 477 -29.83 1.36 -6.71
#